data_AF-A0A7K2QGF7-F1
#
_entry.id   AF-A0A7K2QGF7-F1
#
_cell.length_a   1.000
_cell.length_b   1.000
_cell.length_c   1.000
_cell.angle_alpha   90.00
_cell.angle_beta   90.00
_cell.angle_gamma   90.00
#
_symmetry.space_group_name_H-M   'P 1'
#
loop_
_entity.id
_entity.type
_entity.pdbx_description
1 polymer ?
#
loop_
_entity_poly.entity_id
_entity_poly.type
_entity_poly.pdbx_seq_one_letter_code
_entity_poly.pdbx_strand_id
1 'polypeptide(L)' 'MPDVDRERAWLLTVDGAPQSYVDLDDPGHLEFEYVRRLAHVLDCVAEPGSPLDLLHLGGGALTLP' A
#
# COMPACT_ATOMS: atom_id res chain seq x y z
N MET A 1 -11.63 2.96 -8.14
CA MET A 1 -11.66 3.82 -9.34
C MET A 1 -10.41 3.53 -10.15
N PRO A 2 -10.50 3.28 -11.47
CA PRO A 2 -9.32 3.12 -12.31
C PRO A 2 -8.50 4.40 -12.38
N ASP A 3 -7.18 4.24 -12.36
CA ASP A 3 -6.24 5.29 -12.71
C ASP A 3 -6.29 5.50 -14.24
N VAL A 4 -6.19 6.76 -14.67
CA VAL A 4 -6.27 7.13 -16.09
C VAL A 4 -4.92 7.04 -16.80
N ASP A 5 -3.83 7.15 -16.05
CA ASP A 5 -2.45 7.13 -16.54
C ASP A 5 -1.82 5.74 -16.39
N ARG A 6 -2.38 4.88 -15.52
CA ARG A 6 -1.91 3.51 -15.26
C ARG A 6 -3.02 2.48 -15.43
N GLU A 7 -2.96 1.72 -16.53
CA GLU A 7 -4.00 0.77 -16.95
C GLU A 7 -4.38 -0.25 -15.88
N ARG A 8 -3.39 -0.72 -15.11
CA ARG A 8 -3.56 -1.76 -14.08
C ARG A 8 -3.49 -1.22 -12.66
N ALA A 9 -3.78 0.07 -12.47
CA ALA A 9 -3.84 0.68 -11.15
C ALA A 9 -5.25 1.16 -10.76
N TRP A 10 -5.53 1.12 -9.46
CA TRP A 10 -6.82 1.48 -8.90
C TRP A 10 -6.70 2.26 -7.59
N LEU A 11 -7.50 3.32 -7.46
CA LEU A 11 -7.77 4.02 -6.21
C LEU A 11 -8.96 3.40 -5.49
N LEU A 12 -8.78 2.96 -4.24
CA LEU A 12 -9.87 2.58 -3.34
C LEU A 12 -10.42 3.83 -2.66
N THR A 13 -11.74 4.01 -2.71
CA THR A 13 -12.47 5.04 -1.97
C THR A 13 -13.54 4.40 -1.09
N VAL A 14 -13.76 4.95 0.10
CA VAL A 14 -14.86 4.59 1.01
C VAL A 14 -15.58 5.89 1.38
N ASP A 15 -16.91 5.93 1.20
CA ASP A 15 -17.73 7.12 1.43
C ASP A 15 -17.19 8.40 0.74
N GLY A 16 -16.63 8.23 -0.46
CA GLY A 16 -16.03 9.30 -1.26
C GLY A 16 -14.63 9.74 -0.80
N ALA A 17 -14.14 9.25 0.34
CA ALA A 17 -12.78 9.52 0.81
C ALA A 17 -11.78 8.50 0.20
N PRO A 18 -10.64 8.95 -0.35
CA PRO A 18 -9.56 8.07 -0.75
C PRO A 18 -9.03 7.28 0.46
N GLN A 19 -8.84 5.97 0.30
CA GLN A 19 -8.39 5.07 1.38
C GLN A 19 -7.14 4.27 1.03
N SER A 20 -6.92 3.96 -0.24
CA SER A 20 -5.75 3.20 -0.70
C SER A 20 -5.57 3.30 -2.21
N TYR A 21 -4.42 2.89 -2.71
CA TYR A 21 -4.08 2.82 -4.12
C TYR A 21 -3.22 1.58 -4.36
N VAL A 22 -3.50 0.84 -5.43
CA VAL A 22 -2.71 -0.31 -5.85
C VAL A 22 -2.34 -0.16 -7.31
N ASP A 23 -1.09 -0.45 -7.65
CA ASP A 23 -0.63 -0.70 -9.02
C ASP A 23 -0.29 -2.20 -9.12
N LEU A 24 -0.97 -2.93 -10.01
CA LEU A 24 -0.72 -4.37 -10.17
C LEU A 24 0.53 -4.70 -10.99
N ASP A 25 1.06 -3.74 -11.75
CA ASP A 25 2.33 -3.90 -12.47
C ASP A 25 3.52 -3.51 -11.59
N ASP A 26 3.31 -2.64 -10.60
CA ASP A 26 4.28 -2.30 -9.55
C ASP A 26 3.66 -2.38 -8.15
N PRO A 27 3.60 -3.58 -7.53
CA PRO A 27 3.04 -3.74 -6.18
C PRO A 27 3.77 -2.96 -5.09
N GLY A 28 5.00 -2.47 -5.35
CA GLY A 28 5.76 -1.62 -4.44
C GLY A 28 5.41 -0.13 -4.53
N HIS A 29 4.58 0.28 -5.51
CA HIS A 29 4.15 1.66 -5.66
C HIS A 29 3.14 2.05 -4.58
N LEU A 30 3.62 2.78 -3.58
CA LEU A 30 2.80 3.31 -2.49
C LEU A 30 2.45 4.78 -2.75
N GLU A 31 1.26 5.04 -3.27
CA GLU A 31 0.80 6.40 -3.60
C GLU A 31 0.64 7.30 -2.36
N PHE A 32 0.11 6.73 -1.27
CA PHE A 32 -0.19 7.49 -0.06
C PHE A 32 1.04 7.62 0.84
N GLU A 33 1.35 8.87 1.18
CA GLU A 33 2.53 9.24 1.97
C GLU A 33 2.60 8.53 3.33
N TYR A 34 1.46 8.38 4.02
CA TYR A 34 1.42 7.68 5.31
C TYR A 34 1.77 6.19 5.17
N VAL A 35 1.40 5.54 4.06
CA VAL A 35 1.72 4.13 3.80
C VAL A 35 3.22 3.98 3.55
N ARG A 36 3.83 4.93 2.81
CA ARG A 36 5.29 4.99 2.61
C ARG A 36 6.04 5.15 3.94
N ARG A 37 5.52 5.96 4.86
CA ARG A 37 6.10 6.08 6.21
C ARG A 37 6.00 4.79 7.00
N LEU A 38 4.87 4.08 6.93
CA LEU A 38 4.72 2.78 7.58
C LEU A 38 5.67 1.74 6.98
N ALA A 39 5.79 1.67 5.66
CA ALA A 39 6.75 0.79 4.98
C ALA A 39 8.19 1.10 5.41
N HIS A 40 8.57 2.38 5.50
CA HIS A 40 9.89 2.77 5.98
C HIS A 40 10.16 2.32 7.43
N VAL A 41 9.16 2.37 8.30
CA VAL A 41 9.29 1.83 9.66
C VAL A 41 9.52 0.31 9.60
N LEU A 42 8.78 -0.43 8.76
CA LEU A 42 8.98 -1.87 8.59
C LEU A 42 10.39 -2.21 8.07
N ASP A 43 10.93 -1.42 7.15
CA ASP A 43 12.32 -1.58 6.66
C ASP A 43 13.36 -1.40 7.78
N CYS A 44 13.01 -0.71 8.86
CA CYS A 44 13.90 -0.46 9.99
C CYS A 44 13.80 -1.52 11.10
N VAL A 45 12.76 -2.36 11.13
CA VAL A 45 12.56 -3.33 12.24
C VAL A 45 13.22 -4.69 12.02
N ALA A 46 13.59 -5.02 10.78
CA ALA A 46 14.26 -6.29 10.47
C ALA A 46 15.21 -6.17 9.27
N GLU A 47 16.14 -7.13 9.15
CA GLU A 47 17.03 -7.22 8.00
C GLU A 47 16.24 -7.50 6.71
N PRO A 48 16.68 -6.95 5.54
CA PRO A 48 16.01 -7.17 4.27
C PRO A 48 15.76 -8.67 3.98
N GLY A 49 14.51 -9.01 3.63
CA GLY A 49 14.09 -10.37 3.31
C GLY A 49 13.81 -11.26 4.53
N SER A 50 13.97 -10.76 5.75
CA SER A 50 13.55 -11.49 6.95
C SER A 50 12.02 -11.50 7.05
N PRO A 51 11.39 -12.65 7.35
CA PRO A 51 9.95 -12.70 7.54
C PRO A 51 9.54 -11.90 8.78
N LEU A 52 8.43 -11.19 8.67
CA LEU A 52 7.80 -10.47 9.78
C LEU A 52 6.47 -11.12 10.14
N ASP A 53 6.25 -11.34 11.44
CA ASP A 53 4.93 -11.70 11.97
C ASP A 53 4.12 -10.41 12.18
N LEU A 54 3.16 -10.14 11.29
CA LEU A 54 2.41 -8.90 11.26
C LEU A 54 0.91 -9.11 11.48
N LEU A 55 0.27 -8.12 12.11
CA LEU A 55 -1.18 -8.00 12.23
C LEU A 55 -1.63 -6.66 11.64
N HIS A 56 -2.41 -6.73 10.57
CA HIS A 56 -3.06 -5.56 9.99
C HIS A 56 -4.41 -5.33 10.67
N LEU A 57 -4.50 -4.33 11.56
CA LEU A 57 -5.76 -3.88 12.14
C LEU A 57 -6.41 -2.85 11.22
N GLY A 58 -7.18 -3.35 10.25
CA GLY A 58 -7.58 -2.58 9.07
C GLY A 58 -6.50 -2.61 7.99
N GLY A 59 -6.79 -2.05 6.81
CA GLY A 59 -5.87 -2.08 5.67
C GLY A 59 -6.61 -2.03 4.34
N GLY A 60 -6.97 -0.84 3.90
CA GLY A 60 -7.66 -0.64 2.63
C GLY A 60 -6.87 -1.26 1.48
N ALA A 61 -7.49 -2.24 0.78
CA ALA A 61 -6.90 -3.00 -0.31
C ALA A 61 -5.58 -3.76 0.03
N LEU A 62 -5.18 -3.85 1.30
CA LEU A 62 -3.98 -4.57 1.77
C LEU A 62 -2.71 -4.25 0.95
N THR A 63 -2.48 -2.96 0.68
CA THR A 63 -1.39 -2.50 -0.20
C THR A 63 -0.05 -2.31 0.51
N LEU A 64 -0.04 -2.42 1.84
CA LEU A 64 1.19 -2.56 2.60
C LEU A 64 1.58 -4.04 2.60
N PRO A 65 2.71 -4.43 2.00
CA PRO A 65 3.13 -5.82 1.84
C PRO A 65 3.58 -6.48 3.14
#